data_AF-A0A8J4E5R4-F1
#
_entry.id   AF-A0A8J4E5R4-F1
#
_cell.length_a   1.000
_cell.length_b   1.000
_cell.length_c   1.000
_cell.angle_alpha   90.00
_cell.angle_beta   90.00
_cell.angle_gamma   90.00
#
_symmetry.space_group_name_H-M   'P 1'
#
loop_
_entity.id
_entity.type
_entity.pdbx_description
1 polymer ?
#
loop_
_entity_poly.entity_id
_entity_poly.type
_entity_poly.pdbx_seq_one_letter_code
_entity_poly.pdbx_strand_id
1 'polypeptide(L)'
;MSDNGPGAAAAGQAPAVEETPKEEALSQPAASVTSKVTPGTRFVVGQALTSPNGQHKLVMQADGNLVLLDSGKPVWSTQTADNPGGRAEFQADGNLVVRAANDKPTFYTATGKNRGTLLAVQNDGNVVIYDSAGKGIWASKVQSMKIYPDQALHGGQTRTSADGAYRLSQQLDGNLVVEQMSPKKPLWSSQTHGNPGAYTIMGGDGNLVVYSKDEKPIWVSGTKSPGSIFMMQTDGNAVIRSADNKGIWGTTTNGISQLTKGQTMRPGQSRVSRNGQYRLQQQTDGNLVLVHTQRGPIWSSNTARSTGARAVMQHDGNFVVQDPDNKAVFASGTDGTGASFVLVQDDGNVVVYDTANKALWSTRTTGK
;
A
#
# COMPACT_ATOMS: atom_id res chain seq x y z
N MET A 1 92.58 27.90 -17.81
CA MET A 1 92.02 29.19 -17.35
C MET A 1 90.52 29.09 -17.55
N SER A 2 89.81 28.55 -16.55
CA SER A 2 89.00 29.30 -15.54
C SER A 2 87.56 29.43 -16.07
N ASP A 3 86.60 28.56 -15.75
CA ASP A 3 85.93 28.23 -14.47
C ASP A 3 84.92 29.30 -14.01
N ASN A 4 83.61 28.98 -14.05
CA ASN A 4 82.69 28.93 -12.87
C ASN A 4 81.19 28.88 -13.24
N GLY A 5 80.44 28.00 -12.55
CA GLY A 5 78.98 28.03 -12.36
C GLY A 5 78.55 29.18 -11.41
N PRO A 6 77.32 29.18 -10.80
CA PRO A 6 76.56 28.04 -10.25
C PRO A 6 75.10 27.99 -10.80
N GLY A 7 74.22 27.01 -10.59
CA GLY A 7 74.09 25.96 -9.58
C GLY A 7 72.74 26.10 -8.87
N ALA A 8 71.79 25.19 -9.11
CA ALA A 8 70.76 24.78 -8.14
C ALA A 8 70.02 23.54 -8.67
N ALA A 9 70.08 22.45 -7.91
CA ALA A 9 69.40 21.19 -8.11
C ALA A 9 67.97 21.22 -7.52
N ALA A 10 67.06 20.37 -8.01
CA ALA A 10 66.52 19.26 -7.22
C ALA A 10 65.33 18.52 -7.90
N ALA A 11 65.41 17.19 -7.76
CA ALA A 11 64.34 16.21 -7.57
C ALA A 11 63.36 15.91 -8.73
N GLY A 12 63.52 14.69 -9.27
CA GLY A 12 62.56 14.07 -10.17
C GLY A 12 61.30 13.53 -9.48
N GLN A 13 60.28 13.30 -10.31
CA GLN A 13 59.10 12.49 -10.00
C GLN A 13 58.81 11.53 -11.16
N ALA A 14 58.45 10.30 -10.77
CA ALA A 14 58.08 9.17 -11.62
C ALA A 14 56.74 9.39 -12.37
N PRO A 15 56.45 8.64 -13.45
CA PRO A 15 55.23 8.83 -14.24
C PRO A 15 54.03 8.13 -13.58
N ALA A 16 52.86 8.77 -13.61
CA ALA A 16 51.61 8.19 -13.15
C ALA A 16 50.51 8.36 -14.20
N VAL A 17 50.10 7.21 -14.74
CA VAL A 17 48.77 6.77 -15.15
C VAL A 17 48.06 7.52 -16.29
N GLU A 18 47.94 6.78 -17.38
CA GLU A 18 47.11 6.97 -18.58
C GLU A 18 45.63 7.13 -18.19
N GLU A 19 45.08 8.34 -18.35
CA GLU A 19 43.64 8.59 -18.19
C GLU A 19 42.86 7.99 -19.37
N THR A 20 41.88 7.16 -19.05
CA THR A 20 40.92 6.56 -19.98
C THR A 20 40.07 7.63 -20.68
N PRO A 21 39.75 7.50 -21.98
CA PRO A 21 38.97 8.51 -22.70
C PRO A 21 37.52 8.58 -22.22
N LYS A 22 37.03 9.81 -22.05
CA LYS A 22 35.63 10.15 -21.83
C LYS A 22 34.73 9.55 -22.92
N GLU A 23 33.75 8.78 -22.50
CA GLU A 23 32.69 8.23 -23.34
C GLU A 23 31.64 9.33 -23.60
N GLU A 24 31.63 9.82 -24.84
CA GLU A 24 30.54 10.65 -25.37
C GLU A 24 29.95 9.94 -26.61
N ALA A 25 28.60 9.93 -26.65
CA ALA A 25 27.68 9.28 -27.60
C ALA A 25 27.37 7.79 -27.32
N LEU A 26 26.12 7.38 -27.11
CA LEU A 26 24.97 7.63 -27.98
C LEU A 26 23.65 7.78 -27.19
N SER A 27 22.98 8.92 -27.40
CA SER A 27 21.54 9.03 -27.26
C SER A 27 20.85 8.07 -28.23
N GLN A 28 20.43 6.90 -27.74
CA GLN A 28 19.50 6.04 -28.46
C GLN A 28 18.06 6.51 -28.23
N PRO A 29 17.18 6.43 -29.24
CA PRO A 29 15.81 6.92 -29.13
C PRO A 29 15.04 6.13 -28.06
N ALA A 30 14.22 6.83 -27.27
CA ALA A 30 13.33 6.22 -26.29
C ALA A 30 12.44 5.15 -26.97
N ALA A 31 12.70 3.88 -26.68
CA ALA A 31 11.98 2.76 -27.25
C ALA A 31 10.50 2.74 -26.79
N SER A 32 9.60 2.87 -27.77
CA SER A 32 8.17 2.51 -27.82
C SER A 32 7.34 2.48 -26.52
N VAL A 33 6.40 3.43 -26.43
CA VAL A 33 5.34 3.58 -25.41
C VAL A 33 4.22 2.54 -25.55
N THR A 34 4.55 1.26 -25.81
CA THR A 34 3.51 0.23 -25.95
C THR A 34 3.21 -0.37 -24.60
N SER A 35 1.92 -0.38 -24.23
CA SER A 35 1.44 -1.08 -23.03
C SER A 35 0.98 -2.51 -23.31
N LYS A 36 1.03 -2.91 -24.59
CA LYS A 36 0.49 -4.15 -25.13
C LYS A 36 1.39 -4.65 -26.24
N VAL A 37 1.62 -5.96 -26.29
CA VAL A 37 2.36 -6.63 -27.36
C VAL A 37 1.69 -7.95 -27.75
N THR A 38 1.91 -8.36 -28.99
CA THR A 38 1.43 -9.63 -29.55
C THR A 38 2.53 -10.70 -29.52
N PRO A 39 2.18 -11.98 -29.70
CA PRO A 39 3.13 -13.07 -29.87
C PRO A 39 4.23 -12.75 -30.89
N GLY A 40 5.46 -13.21 -30.63
CA GLY A 40 6.67 -12.92 -31.40
C GLY A 40 7.51 -11.75 -30.85
N THR A 41 7.05 -11.08 -29.79
CA THR A 41 7.78 -9.94 -29.21
C THR A 41 8.86 -10.39 -28.25
N ARG A 42 10.09 -9.88 -28.43
CA ARG A 42 11.22 -10.08 -27.52
C ARG A 42 11.49 -8.82 -26.71
N PHE A 43 11.83 -9.03 -25.45
CA PHE A 43 12.29 -7.98 -24.53
C PHE A 43 13.77 -8.21 -24.26
N VAL A 44 14.61 -7.29 -24.74
CA VAL A 44 16.04 -7.27 -24.41
C VAL A 44 16.28 -6.40 -23.17
N VAL A 45 17.47 -6.51 -22.58
CA VAL A 45 17.87 -5.74 -21.40
C VAL A 45 17.59 -4.25 -21.59
N GLY A 46 16.91 -3.64 -20.62
CA GLY A 46 16.55 -2.23 -20.62
C GLY A 46 15.25 -1.89 -21.36
N GLN A 47 14.71 -2.78 -22.19
CA GLN A 47 13.38 -2.58 -22.78
C GLN A 47 12.28 -2.75 -21.73
N ALA A 48 11.28 -1.89 -21.82
CA ALA A 48 10.16 -1.84 -20.91
C ALA A 48 8.83 -1.82 -21.66
N LEU A 49 7.88 -2.64 -21.23
CA LEU A 49 6.47 -2.44 -21.55
C LEU A 49 5.87 -1.50 -20.51
N THR A 50 5.28 -0.37 -20.93
CA THR A 50 4.82 0.68 -20.00
C THR A 50 3.30 0.79 -20.00
N SER A 51 2.66 0.81 -18.83
CA SER A 51 1.20 1.02 -18.73
C SER A 51 0.75 2.34 -19.38
N PRO A 52 -0.50 2.45 -19.85
CA PRO A 52 -0.99 3.69 -20.47
C PRO A 52 -0.86 4.95 -19.59
N ASN A 53 -0.93 4.80 -18.26
CA ASN A 53 -0.75 5.88 -17.28
C ASN A 53 0.73 6.18 -16.94
N GLY A 54 1.69 5.45 -17.54
CA GLY A 54 3.13 5.63 -17.34
C GLY A 54 3.68 5.09 -16.01
N GLN A 55 2.83 4.65 -15.08
CA GLN A 55 3.24 4.29 -13.71
C GLN A 55 3.88 2.91 -13.59
N HIS A 56 3.45 1.95 -14.42
CA HIS A 56 3.90 0.57 -14.36
C HIS A 56 4.79 0.21 -15.52
N LYS A 57 5.89 -0.48 -15.25
CA LYS A 57 6.85 -0.89 -16.28
C LYS A 57 7.25 -2.34 -16.08
N LEU A 58 6.99 -3.18 -17.07
CA LEU A 58 7.55 -4.54 -17.12
C LEU A 58 8.89 -4.47 -17.85
N VAL A 59 9.99 -4.64 -17.13
CA VAL A 59 11.34 -4.38 -17.61
C VAL A 59 12.16 -5.65 -17.55
N MET A 60 12.85 -5.99 -18.64
CA MET A 60 13.90 -7.01 -18.62
C MET A 60 15.20 -6.37 -18.12
N GLN A 61 15.69 -6.81 -16.96
CA GLN A 61 16.87 -6.25 -16.31
C GLN A 61 18.16 -6.97 -16.74
N ALA A 62 19.31 -6.31 -16.52
CA ALA A 62 20.62 -6.80 -16.94
C ALA A 62 21.07 -8.08 -16.21
N ASP A 63 20.52 -8.31 -15.01
CA ASP A 63 20.75 -9.49 -14.18
C ASP A 63 19.96 -10.72 -14.66
N GLY A 64 19.16 -10.61 -15.72
CA GLY A 64 18.32 -11.68 -16.25
C GLY A 64 16.93 -11.77 -15.63
N ASN A 65 16.54 -10.82 -14.78
CA ASN A 65 15.22 -10.80 -14.16
C ASN A 65 14.21 -9.99 -14.99
N LEU A 66 12.99 -10.52 -15.18
CA LEU A 66 11.87 -9.75 -15.74
C LEU A 66 11.04 -9.21 -14.59
N VAL A 67 11.04 -7.89 -14.41
CA VAL A 67 10.52 -7.21 -13.22
C VAL A 67 9.39 -6.26 -13.60
N LEU A 68 8.27 -6.36 -12.90
CA LEU A 68 7.25 -5.31 -12.93
C LEU A 68 7.57 -4.27 -11.85
N LEU A 69 7.71 -3.03 -12.28
CA LEU A 69 7.91 -1.85 -11.45
C LEU A 69 6.59 -1.07 -11.29
N ASP A 70 6.34 -0.56 -10.09
CA ASP A 70 5.35 0.49 -9.77
C ASP A 70 6.13 1.74 -9.36
N SER A 71 6.06 2.80 -10.17
CA SER A 71 6.76 4.07 -9.90
C SER A 71 8.26 3.87 -9.60
N GLY A 72 8.90 2.95 -10.32
CA GLY A 72 10.30 2.58 -10.17
C GLY A 72 10.60 1.54 -9.08
N LYS A 73 9.62 1.14 -8.27
CA LYS A 73 9.80 0.10 -7.22
C LYS A 73 9.35 -1.27 -7.72
N PRO A 74 10.13 -2.34 -7.51
CA PRO A 74 9.73 -3.70 -7.90
C PRO A 74 8.51 -4.16 -7.08
N VAL A 75 7.46 -4.62 -7.78
CA VAL A 75 6.24 -5.17 -7.18
C VAL A 75 5.96 -6.62 -7.57
N TRP A 76 6.63 -7.12 -8.61
CA TRP A 76 6.63 -8.52 -9.01
C TRP A 76 7.89 -8.83 -9.83
N SER A 77 8.39 -10.06 -9.79
CA SER A 77 9.42 -10.52 -10.74
C SER A 77 9.29 -12.01 -11.06
N THR A 78 9.98 -12.42 -12.13
CA THR A 78 10.11 -13.84 -12.51
C THR A 78 11.05 -14.64 -11.60
N GLN A 79 11.76 -13.99 -10.67
CA GLN A 79 12.77 -14.60 -9.80
C GLN A 79 13.90 -15.27 -10.59
N THR A 80 14.30 -14.66 -11.70
CA THR A 80 15.33 -15.19 -12.60
C THR A 80 16.61 -14.35 -12.59
N ALA A 81 16.84 -13.59 -11.51
CA ALA A 81 18.09 -12.86 -11.27
C ALA A 81 19.31 -13.81 -11.28
N ASP A 82 20.52 -13.24 -11.32
CA ASP A 82 21.79 -13.97 -11.44
C ASP A 82 21.97 -14.76 -12.76
N ASN A 83 21.23 -14.36 -13.81
CA ASN A 83 21.32 -14.93 -15.15
C ASN A 83 21.64 -13.82 -16.19
N PRO A 84 22.82 -13.18 -16.11
CA PRO A 84 23.18 -12.09 -17.03
C PRO A 84 23.12 -12.54 -18.48
N GLY A 85 22.65 -11.66 -19.36
CA GLY A 85 22.36 -11.99 -20.76
C GLY A 85 21.07 -12.80 -20.97
N GLY A 86 20.27 -13.02 -19.91
CA GLY A 86 18.92 -13.54 -20.03
C GLY A 86 18.01 -12.61 -20.84
N ARG A 87 16.93 -13.17 -21.39
CA ARG A 87 15.94 -12.45 -22.20
C ARG A 87 14.52 -12.98 -21.99
N ALA A 88 13.53 -12.12 -22.16
CA ALA A 88 12.13 -12.51 -22.17
C ALA A 88 11.54 -12.49 -23.58
N GLU A 89 10.63 -13.41 -23.88
CA GLU A 89 9.94 -13.48 -25.16
C GLU A 89 8.49 -13.87 -24.92
N PHE A 90 7.56 -13.08 -25.45
CA PHE A 90 6.17 -13.49 -25.60
C PHE A 90 6.08 -14.28 -26.92
N GLN A 91 6.21 -15.60 -26.81
CA GLN A 91 6.44 -16.52 -27.93
C GLN A 91 5.23 -16.63 -28.84
N ALA A 92 5.44 -17.13 -30.06
CA ALA A 92 4.41 -17.31 -31.08
C ALA A 92 3.24 -18.21 -30.65
N ASP A 93 3.46 -19.10 -29.68
CA ASP A 93 2.43 -19.95 -29.10
C ASP A 93 1.57 -19.24 -28.03
N GLY A 94 1.92 -18.01 -27.65
CA GLY A 94 1.23 -17.24 -26.61
C GLY A 94 1.75 -17.51 -25.21
N ASN A 95 2.93 -18.10 -25.06
CA ASN A 95 3.62 -18.27 -23.78
C ASN A 95 4.64 -17.14 -23.55
N LEU A 96 4.59 -16.49 -22.39
CA LEU A 96 5.67 -15.60 -21.96
C LEU A 96 6.75 -16.45 -21.27
N VAL A 97 7.98 -16.41 -21.80
CA VAL A 97 9.11 -17.21 -21.33
C VAL A 97 10.30 -16.31 -21.06
N VAL A 98 10.98 -16.53 -19.94
CA VAL A 98 12.33 -15.98 -19.69
C VAL A 98 13.34 -17.11 -19.91
N ARG A 99 14.40 -16.81 -20.65
CA ARG A 99 15.50 -17.75 -20.95
C ARG A 99 16.82 -17.17 -20.49
N ALA A 100 17.71 -18.01 -19.99
CA ALA A 100 19.10 -17.66 -19.75
C ALA A 100 19.87 -17.49 -21.07
N ALA A 101 21.11 -16.99 -21.00
CA ALA A 101 21.97 -16.76 -22.17
C ALA A 101 22.24 -18.05 -22.98
N ASN A 102 22.27 -19.21 -22.33
CA ASN A 102 22.42 -20.53 -22.96
C ASN A 102 21.09 -21.11 -23.52
N ASP A 103 20.06 -20.28 -23.64
CA ASP A 103 18.73 -20.61 -24.14
C ASP A 103 17.85 -21.50 -23.25
N LYS A 104 18.35 -21.92 -22.09
CA LYS A 104 17.58 -22.68 -21.10
C LYS A 104 16.42 -21.82 -20.56
N PRO A 105 15.16 -22.28 -20.60
CA PRO A 105 14.04 -21.58 -19.98
C PRO A 105 14.19 -21.57 -18.45
N THR A 106 14.04 -20.41 -17.84
CA THR A 106 14.13 -20.19 -16.37
C THR A 106 12.79 -19.81 -15.76
N PHE A 107 11.87 -19.24 -16.56
CA PHE A 107 10.48 -18.98 -16.17
C PHE A 107 9.56 -19.14 -17.39
N TYR A 108 8.31 -19.55 -17.18
CA TYR A 108 7.26 -19.51 -18.20
C TYR A 108 5.85 -19.44 -17.61
N THR A 109 4.91 -18.83 -18.34
CA THR A 109 3.51 -18.63 -17.90
C THR A 109 2.58 -19.84 -18.12
N ALA A 110 3.04 -20.83 -18.88
CA ALA A 110 2.27 -22.02 -19.28
C ALA A 110 0.97 -21.72 -20.07
N THR A 111 0.92 -20.58 -20.75
CA THR A 111 -0.25 -20.13 -21.53
C THR A 111 -0.26 -20.61 -22.98
N GLY A 112 0.81 -21.24 -23.47
CA GLY A 112 0.95 -21.62 -24.88
C GLY A 112 -0.18 -22.52 -25.40
N LYS A 113 -0.69 -23.44 -24.57
CA LYS A 113 -1.84 -24.29 -24.93
C LYS A 113 -3.16 -23.52 -25.07
N ASN A 114 -3.27 -22.40 -24.37
CA ASN A 114 -4.46 -21.55 -24.35
C ASN A 114 -4.39 -20.41 -25.39
N ARG A 115 -3.39 -20.45 -26.30
CA ARG A 115 -3.22 -19.53 -27.42
C ARG A 115 -3.28 -18.05 -27.00
N GLY A 116 -2.45 -17.66 -26.04
CA GLY A 116 -2.32 -16.25 -25.67
C GLY A 116 -2.03 -15.38 -26.89
N THR A 117 -2.79 -14.31 -27.08
CA THR A 117 -2.71 -13.42 -28.26
C THR A 117 -2.28 -12.00 -27.92
N LEU A 118 -2.30 -11.63 -26.64
CA LEU A 118 -1.96 -10.29 -26.19
C LEU A 118 -1.36 -10.34 -24.79
N LEU A 119 -0.17 -9.77 -24.61
CA LEU A 119 0.42 -9.48 -23.31
C LEU A 119 0.26 -7.98 -23.05
N ALA A 120 -0.30 -7.61 -21.90
CA ALA A 120 -0.57 -6.22 -21.55
C ALA A 120 -0.05 -5.87 -20.16
N VAL A 121 0.66 -4.75 -20.03
CA VAL A 121 0.83 -4.06 -18.75
C VAL A 121 -0.31 -3.07 -18.63
N GLN A 122 -1.16 -3.29 -17.64
CA GLN A 122 -2.35 -2.49 -17.43
C GLN A 122 -2.05 -1.33 -16.46
N ASN A 123 -2.94 -0.33 -16.42
CA ASN A 123 -2.84 0.76 -15.47
C ASN A 123 -2.87 0.29 -14.01
N ASP A 124 -3.35 -0.94 -13.74
CA ASP A 124 -3.56 -1.50 -12.39
C ASP A 124 -2.34 -2.18 -11.79
N GLY A 125 -1.24 -2.19 -12.55
CA GLY A 125 -0.04 -2.91 -12.15
C GLY A 125 -0.19 -4.42 -12.31
N ASN A 126 -1.17 -4.91 -13.08
CA ASN A 126 -1.13 -6.27 -13.58
C ASN A 126 -0.42 -6.35 -14.92
N VAL A 127 0.26 -7.48 -15.10
CA VAL A 127 0.65 -8.00 -16.40
C VAL A 127 -0.31 -9.12 -16.73
N VAL A 128 -1.09 -9.00 -17.80
CA VAL A 128 -2.12 -9.98 -18.17
C VAL A 128 -1.84 -10.53 -19.57
N ILE A 129 -2.04 -11.83 -19.74
CA ILE A 129 -2.09 -12.49 -21.04
C ILE A 129 -3.55 -12.80 -21.37
N TYR A 130 -4.01 -12.33 -22.53
CA TYR A 130 -5.36 -12.57 -23.04
C TYR A 130 -5.37 -13.59 -24.17
N ASP A 131 -6.43 -14.41 -24.25
CA ASP A 131 -6.74 -15.19 -25.46
C ASP A 131 -7.41 -14.31 -26.54
N SER A 132 -7.73 -14.90 -27.69
CA SER A 132 -8.35 -14.20 -28.82
C SER A 132 -9.77 -13.69 -28.54
N ALA A 133 -10.43 -14.19 -27.50
CA ALA A 133 -11.75 -13.73 -27.07
C ALA A 133 -11.65 -12.57 -26.06
N GLY A 134 -10.43 -12.13 -25.72
CA GLY A 134 -10.20 -11.08 -24.73
C GLY A 134 -10.33 -11.58 -23.28
N LYS A 135 -10.34 -12.89 -23.03
CA LYS A 135 -10.34 -13.45 -21.68
C LYS A 135 -8.90 -13.52 -21.15
N GLY A 136 -8.68 -13.01 -19.94
CA GLY A 136 -7.40 -13.14 -19.24
C GLY A 136 -7.16 -14.60 -18.85
N ILE A 137 -6.12 -15.21 -19.44
CA ILE A 137 -5.74 -16.62 -19.21
C ILE A 137 -4.56 -16.76 -18.25
N TRP A 138 -3.83 -15.68 -18.01
CA TRP A 138 -2.81 -15.57 -16.97
C TRP A 138 -2.69 -14.11 -16.54
N ALA A 139 -2.32 -13.90 -15.28
CA ALA A 139 -1.96 -12.59 -14.76
C ALA A 139 -0.77 -12.71 -13.80
N SER A 140 0.05 -11.68 -13.69
CA SER A 140 1.11 -11.58 -12.68
C SER A 140 0.57 -11.64 -11.26
N LYS A 141 -0.76 -11.40 -11.10
CA LYS A 141 -1.46 -11.41 -9.82
C LYS A 141 -0.73 -10.56 -8.79
N VAL A 142 -0.21 -9.41 -9.22
CA VAL A 142 0.30 -8.43 -8.27
C VAL A 142 -0.94 -8.04 -7.48
N GLN A 143 -1.03 -8.56 -6.25
CA GLN A 143 -2.08 -8.20 -5.30
C GLN A 143 -1.78 -6.77 -4.87
N SER A 144 -2.03 -5.84 -5.77
CA SER A 144 -1.87 -4.44 -5.49
C SER A 144 -2.77 -4.14 -4.31
N MET A 145 -2.23 -3.46 -3.32
CA MET A 145 -3.04 -2.88 -2.27
C MET A 145 -3.84 -1.67 -2.80
N LYS A 146 -3.63 -1.26 -4.05
CA LYS A 146 -4.17 -0.05 -4.66
C LYS A 146 -5.18 -0.33 -5.79
N ILE A 147 -6.06 0.63 -6.04
CA ILE A 147 -6.84 0.75 -7.28
C ILE A 147 -6.50 2.14 -7.84
N TYR A 148 -5.92 2.20 -9.03
CA TYR A 148 -5.60 3.47 -9.70
C TYR A 148 -6.78 3.96 -10.55
N PRO A 149 -6.74 5.22 -11.04
CA PRO A 149 -7.70 5.73 -12.00
C PRO A 149 -8.07 4.76 -13.13
N ASP A 150 -9.37 4.73 -13.40
CA ASP A 150 -10.10 3.97 -14.42
C ASP A 150 -10.02 2.45 -14.28
N GLN A 151 -9.78 1.96 -13.07
CA GLN A 151 -9.74 0.52 -12.78
C GLN A 151 -10.97 0.01 -12.08
N ALA A 152 -11.38 -1.16 -12.52
CA ALA A 152 -12.45 -1.91 -11.92
C ALA A 152 -11.95 -3.01 -10.97
N LEU A 153 -12.72 -3.22 -9.90
CA LEU A 153 -12.72 -4.39 -9.04
C LEU A 153 -14.09 -5.08 -9.23
N HIS A 154 -14.10 -6.22 -9.90
CA HIS A 154 -15.31 -7.01 -10.17
C HIS A 154 -15.61 -8.00 -9.03
N GLY A 155 -16.83 -8.55 -9.02
CA GLY A 155 -17.25 -9.56 -8.05
C GLY A 155 -16.24 -10.70 -7.88
N GLY A 156 -15.89 -10.99 -6.63
CA GLY A 156 -14.89 -11.97 -6.21
C GLY A 156 -13.45 -11.43 -6.19
N GLN A 157 -13.18 -10.24 -6.73
CA GLN A 157 -11.86 -9.64 -6.73
C GLN A 157 -11.59 -8.86 -5.44
N THR A 158 -10.31 -8.76 -5.08
CA THR A 158 -9.87 -8.17 -3.82
C THR A 158 -8.64 -7.28 -3.98
N ARG A 159 -8.39 -6.46 -2.96
CA ARG A 159 -7.14 -5.72 -2.74
C ARG A 159 -6.71 -5.98 -1.30
N THR A 160 -5.53 -6.55 -1.12
CA THR A 160 -5.02 -6.99 0.19
C THR A 160 -3.99 -5.98 0.69
N SER A 161 -3.99 -5.69 1.98
CA SER A 161 -2.91 -4.92 2.60
C SER A 161 -1.57 -5.64 2.46
N ALA A 162 -0.47 -4.90 2.47
CA ALA A 162 0.86 -5.47 2.23
C ALA A 162 1.27 -6.57 3.24
N ASP A 163 0.72 -6.55 4.45
CA ASP A 163 0.92 -7.55 5.50
C ASP A 163 -0.08 -8.72 5.45
N GLY A 164 -1.03 -8.71 4.51
CA GLY A 164 -2.07 -9.74 4.38
C GLY A 164 -3.18 -9.66 5.43
N ALA A 165 -3.11 -8.73 6.39
CA ALA A 165 -4.01 -8.69 7.54
C ALA A 165 -5.41 -8.17 7.20
N TYR A 166 -5.53 -7.38 6.13
CA TYR A 166 -6.78 -6.74 5.73
C TYR A 166 -7.02 -6.84 4.24
N ARG A 167 -8.29 -6.81 3.86
CA ARG A 167 -8.71 -6.98 2.49
C ARG A 167 -9.93 -6.13 2.17
N LEU A 168 -9.84 -5.34 1.10
CA LEU A 168 -11.00 -4.83 0.39
C LEU A 168 -11.48 -5.92 -0.57
N SER A 169 -12.77 -6.26 -0.52
CA SER A 169 -13.40 -7.28 -1.34
C SER A 169 -14.60 -6.69 -2.07
N GLN A 170 -14.65 -6.76 -3.40
CA GLN A 170 -15.91 -6.66 -4.13
C GLN A 170 -16.54 -8.07 -4.09
N GLN A 171 -17.52 -8.26 -3.23
CA GLN A 171 -18.16 -9.56 -3.01
C GLN A 171 -19.12 -9.91 -4.15
N LEU A 172 -19.42 -11.21 -4.31
CA LEU A 172 -20.29 -11.71 -5.39
C LEU A 172 -21.76 -11.26 -5.24
N ASP A 173 -22.18 -10.91 -4.03
CA ASP A 173 -23.49 -10.33 -3.74
C ASP A 173 -23.60 -8.84 -4.13
N GLY A 174 -22.50 -8.26 -4.63
CA GLY A 174 -22.41 -6.86 -5.05
C GLY A 174 -21.88 -5.90 -4.01
N ASN A 175 -21.55 -6.36 -2.80
CA ASN A 175 -21.09 -5.51 -1.72
C ASN A 175 -19.58 -5.23 -1.80
N LEU A 176 -19.17 -3.97 -1.67
CA LEU A 176 -17.77 -3.61 -1.42
C LEU A 176 -17.51 -3.57 0.09
N VAL A 177 -16.58 -4.39 0.59
CA VAL A 177 -16.36 -4.62 2.03
C VAL A 177 -14.87 -4.58 2.39
N VAL A 178 -14.52 -3.93 3.50
CA VAL A 178 -13.20 -4.07 4.14
C VAL A 178 -13.29 -5.10 5.25
N GLU A 179 -12.41 -6.10 5.23
CA GLU A 179 -12.38 -7.21 6.18
C GLU A 179 -10.99 -7.34 6.82
N GLN A 180 -10.94 -7.63 8.12
CA GLN A 180 -9.78 -8.23 8.77
C GLN A 180 -9.76 -9.74 8.45
N MET A 181 -8.59 -10.30 8.17
CA MET A 181 -8.45 -11.69 7.72
C MET A 181 -8.30 -12.70 8.88
N SER A 182 -7.78 -12.26 10.04
CA SER A 182 -7.61 -13.11 11.21
C SER A 182 -7.80 -12.34 12.53
N PRO A 183 -8.82 -12.67 13.34
CA PRO A 183 -10.00 -13.45 12.94
C PRO A 183 -10.74 -12.75 11.79
N LYS A 184 -11.45 -13.52 10.96
CA LYS A 184 -12.24 -12.94 9.87
C LYS A 184 -13.33 -12.03 10.45
N LYS A 185 -13.26 -10.73 10.16
CA LYS A 185 -14.19 -9.73 10.71
C LYS A 185 -14.45 -8.62 9.69
N PRO A 186 -15.70 -8.35 9.29
CA PRO A 186 -16.02 -7.18 8.48
C PRO A 186 -15.81 -5.90 9.30
N LEU A 187 -15.11 -4.92 8.73
CA LEU A 187 -14.79 -3.64 9.36
C LEU A 187 -15.61 -2.48 8.78
N TRP A 188 -15.88 -2.51 7.47
CA TRP A 188 -16.68 -1.51 6.77
C TRP A 188 -17.37 -2.13 5.55
N SER A 189 -18.49 -1.56 5.15
CA SER A 189 -19.31 -2.01 4.01
C SER A 189 -19.92 -0.81 3.30
N SER A 190 -19.89 -0.82 1.97
CA SER A 190 -20.60 0.13 1.09
C SER A 190 -22.12 -0.03 1.13
N GLN A 191 -22.61 -1.14 1.68
CA GLN A 191 -24.04 -1.50 1.78
C GLN A 191 -24.71 -1.74 0.42
N THR A 192 -23.96 -2.15 -0.60
CA THR A 192 -24.47 -2.45 -1.94
C THR A 192 -24.80 -3.93 -2.17
N HIS A 193 -24.92 -4.73 -1.09
CA HIS A 193 -25.33 -6.13 -1.16
C HIS A 193 -26.71 -6.30 -1.82
N GLY A 194 -26.96 -7.47 -2.44
CA GLY A 194 -28.17 -7.73 -3.22
C GLY A 194 -28.10 -7.26 -4.68
N ASN A 195 -26.92 -6.82 -5.14
CA ASN A 195 -26.67 -6.37 -6.50
C ASN A 195 -25.62 -7.28 -7.19
N PRO A 196 -25.93 -8.57 -7.44
CA PRO A 196 -24.98 -9.49 -8.05
C PRO A 196 -24.51 -8.97 -9.42
N GLY A 197 -23.20 -9.10 -9.67
CA GLY A 197 -22.56 -8.52 -10.86
C GLY A 197 -22.14 -7.05 -10.71
N ALA A 198 -22.41 -6.41 -9.57
CA ALA A 198 -21.86 -5.09 -9.29
C ALA A 198 -20.31 -5.11 -9.22
N TYR A 199 -19.71 -3.99 -9.61
CA TYR A 199 -18.27 -3.80 -9.66
C TYR A 199 -17.92 -2.39 -9.16
N THR A 200 -16.72 -2.23 -8.61
CA THR A 200 -16.22 -0.94 -8.12
C THR A 200 -15.23 -0.35 -9.11
N ILE A 201 -15.33 0.93 -9.45
CA ILE A 201 -14.32 1.66 -10.22
C ILE A 201 -13.71 2.79 -9.39
N MET A 202 -12.39 2.93 -9.42
CA MET A 202 -11.74 4.19 -9.05
C MET A 202 -11.70 5.06 -10.31
N GLY A 203 -12.67 5.96 -10.48
CA GLY A 203 -12.82 6.77 -11.69
C GLY A 203 -11.68 7.77 -11.87
N GLY A 204 -11.36 8.12 -13.12
CA GLY A 204 -10.38 9.15 -13.44
C GLY A 204 -10.70 10.54 -12.87
N ASP A 205 -11.98 10.77 -12.56
CA ASP A 205 -12.47 11.97 -11.85
C ASP A 205 -12.14 11.97 -10.34
N GLY A 206 -11.59 10.88 -9.81
CA GLY A 206 -11.22 10.73 -8.41
C GLY A 206 -12.33 10.21 -7.50
N ASN A 207 -13.45 9.73 -8.02
CA ASN A 207 -14.45 9.02 -7.22
C ASN A 207 -14.19 7.52 -7.20
N LEU A 208 -14.33 6.89 -6.03
CA LEU A 208 -14.56 5.45 -5.95
C LEU A 208 -16.07 5.22 -6.05
N VAL A 209 -16.51 4.44 -7.04
CA VAL A 209 -17.92 4.23 -7.35
C VAL A 209 -18.22 2.75 -7.42
N VAL A 210 -19.25 2.28 -6.72
CA VAL A 210 -19.82 0.95 -6.98
C VAL A 210 -20.93 1.13 -8.02
N TYR A 211 -20.79 0.42 -9.14
CA TYR A 211 -21.79 0.34 -10.20
C TYR A 211 -22.53 -0.99 -10.11
N SER A 212 -23.83 -0.97 -10.36
CA SER A 212 -24.62 -2.18 -10.65
C SER A 212 -24.15 -2.82 -11.96
N LYS A 213 -24.62 -4.05 -12.24
CA LYS A 213 -24.36 -4.74 -13.53
C LYS A 213 -24.82 -3.94 -14.76
N ASP A 214 -25.80 -3.05 -14.59
CA ASP A 214 -26.41 -2.23 -15.64
C ASP A 214 -25.78 -0.81 -15.68
N GLU A 215 -24.57 -0.67 -15.14
CA GLU A 215 -23.77 0.58 -15.13
C GLU A 215 -24.40 1.75 -14.37
N LYS A 216 -25.46 1.53 -13.60
CA LYS A 216 -26.01 2.53 -12.67
C LYS A 216 -25.12 2.66 -11.42
N PRO A 217 -24.69 3.87 -11.03
CA PRO A 217 -23.97 4.06 -9.78
C PRO A 217 -24.89 3.81 -8.58
N ILE A 218 -24.49 2.95 -7.67
CA ILE A 218 -25.26 2.56 -6.47
C ILE A 218 -24.57 2.95 -5.16
N TRP A 219 -23.29 3.35 -5.20
CA TRP A 219 -22.59 4.01 -4.11
C TRP A 219 -21.45 4.88 -4.68
N VAL A 220 -21.16 6.02 -4.07
CA VAL A 220 -20.11 6.96 -4.52
C VAL A 220 -19.39 7.55 -3.30
N SER A 221 -18.05 7.63 -3.34
CA SER A 221 -17.23 8.21 -2.26
C SER A 221 -17.36 9.73 -2.11
N GLY A 222 -17.72 10.43 -3.18
CA GLY A 222 -17.88 11.90 -3.20
C GLY A 222 -16.56 12.67 -3.21
N THR A 223 -15.48 12.05 -3.68
CA THR A 223 -14.11 12.56 -3.55
C THR A 223 -13.56 13.34 -4.72
N LYS A 224 -14.29 13.47 -5.84
CA LYS A 224 -14.03 14.33 -7.03
C LYS A 224 -12.67 15.06 -7.05
N SER A 225 -11.60 14.29 -7.19
CA SER A 225 -10.22 14.76 -7.17
C SER A 225 -9.43 13.95 -8.19
N PRO A 226 -9.33 14.41 -9.45
CA PRO A 226 -8.74 13.65 -10.53
C PRO A 226 -7.35 13.11 -10.22
N GLY A 227 -7.05 11.92 -10.75
CA GLY A 227 -5.75 11.25 -10.51
C GLY A 227 -5.61 10.61 -9.12
N SER A 228 -6.66 10.64 -8.29
CA SER A 228 -6.65 9.95 -6.99
C SER A 228 -6.55 8.44 -7.14
N ILE A 229 -5.89 7.81 -6.17
CA ILE A 229 -5.81 6.35 -6.05
C ILE A 229 -6.57 5.90 -4.80
N PHE A 230 -7.17 4.72 -4.85
CA PHE A 230 -7.57 4.00 -3.65
C PHE A 230 -6.42 3.13 -3.15
N MET A 231 -6.33 2.94 -1.84
CA MET A 231 -5.31 2.11 -1.20
C MET A 231 -5.83 1.44 0.06
N MET A 232 -5.74 0.11 0.11
CA MET A 232 -5.87 -0.71 1.32
C MET A 232 -4.56 -0.65 2.10
N GLN A 233 -4.62 -0.17 3.34
CA GLN A 233 -3.44 0.03 4.18
C GLN A 233 -3.26 -1.14 5.17
N THR A 234 -2.03 -1.33 5.67
CA THR A 234 -1.69 -2.33 6.70
C THR A 234 -2.24 -2.00 8.09
N ASP A 235 -2.79 -0.80 8.27
CA ASP A 235 -3.45 -0.38 9.51
C ASP A 235 -4.96 -0.69 9.53
N GLY A 236 -5.47 -1.31 8.47
CA GLY A 236 -6.88 -1.65 8.31
C GLY A 236 -7.74 -0.54 7.76
N ASN A 237 -7.21 0.65 7.46
CA ASN A 237 -7.91 1.69 6.71
C ASN A 237 -7.86 1.39 5.22
N ALA A 238 -8.95 1.73 4.53
CA ALA A 238 -8.92 1.86 3.09
C ALA A 238 -9.14 3.33 2.73
N VAL A 239 -8.21 3.93 2.01
CA VAL A 239 -8.14 5.38 1.77
C VAL A 239 -8.17 5.73 0.30
N ILE A 240 -8.70 6.91 -0.02
CA ILE A 240 -8.49 7.57 -1.30
C ILE A 240 -7.48 8.69 -1.06
N ARG A 241 -6.39 8.68 -1.83
CA ARG A 241 -5.34 9.70 -1.79
C ARG A 241 -5.26 10.40 -3.14
N SER A 242 -5.10 11.71 -3.15
CA SER A 242 -4.85 12.49 -4.37
C SER A 242 -3.48 12.17 -4.97
N ALA A 243 -3.26 12.67 -6.19
CA ALA A 243 -1.98 12.55 -6.89
C ALA A 243 -0.79 13.16 -6.11
N ASP A 244 -1.04 14.16 -5.24
CA ASP A 244 -0.06 14.75 -4.33
C ASP A 244 0.09 13.98 -3.00
N ASN A 245 -0.51 12.78 -2.90
CA ASN A 245 -0.47 11.89 -1.74
C ASN A 245 -1.23 12.38 -0.49
N LYS A 246 -2.06 13.42 -0.60
CA LYS A 246 -2.96 13.84 0.49
C LYS A 246 -4.13 12.86 0.62
N GLY A 247 -4.45 12.43 1.85
CA GLY A 247 -5.65 11.64 2.12
C GLY A 247 -6.91 12.50 1.99
N ILE A 248 -7.83 12.11 1.11
CA ILE A 248 -9.07 12.85 0.83
C ILE A 248 -10.28 12.15 1.46
N TRP A 249 -10.22 10.82 1.56
CA TRP A 249 -11.25 10.01 2.17
C TRP A 249 -10.64 8.74 2.76
N GLY A 250 -11.34 8.14 3.73
CA GLY A 250 -11.04 6.80 4.18
C GLY A 250 -12.25 6.15 4.83
N THR A 251 -12.23 4.82 4.92
CA THR A 251 -13.25 4.03 5.62
C THR A 251 -13.26 4.29 7.13
N THR A 252 -12.22 4.94 7.67
CA THR A 252 -12.01 5.18 9.11
C THR A 252 -11.98 3.89 9.94
N THR A 253 -11.63 2.78 9.28
CA THR A 253 -11.52 1.45 9.89
C THR A 253 -10.18 1.26 10.59
N ASN A 254 -9.15 2.04 10.19
CA ASN A 254 -8.03 2.31 11.07
C ASN A 254 -8.54 3.21 12.20
N GLY A 255 -8.48 2.71 13.42
CA GLY A 255 -9.16 3.34 14.55
C GLY A 255 -10.24 2.49 15.21
N ILE A 256 -10.34 1.18 14.94
CA ILE A 256 -10.91 0.31 15.98
C ILE A 256 -9.98 0.24 17.17
N SER A 257 -8.66 0.15 17.01
CA SER A 257 -7.70 0.11 18.12
C SER A 257 -7.11 1.47 18.48
N GLN A 258 -7.26 2.50 17.63
CA GLN A 258 -6.58 3.79 17.79
C GLN A 258 -7.53 4.99 17.93
N LEU A 259 -7.10 5.99 18.70
CA LEU A 259 -7.72 7.32 18.75
C LEU A 259 -6.65 8.36 18.37
N THR A 260 -6.80 9.04 17.22
CA THR A 260 -5.82 10.02 16.73
C THR A 260 -6.19 11.45 17.13
N LYS A 261 -5.25 12.40 17.04
CA LYS A 261 -5.49 13.82 17.36
C LYS A 261 -6.81 14.36 16.78
N GLY A 262 -7.54 15.10 17.60
CA GLY A 262 -8.85 15.66 17.29
C GLY A 262 -10.02 14.67 17.43
N GLN A 263 -9.75 13.37 17.55
CA GLN A 263 -10.81 12.38 17.68
C GLN A 263 -11.31 12.25 19.11
N THR A 264 -12.61 11.96 19.21
CA THR A 264 -13.34 11.80 20.47
C THR A 264 -14.02 10.44 20.51
N MET A 265 -13.90 9.74 21.65
CA MET A 265 -14.78 8.66 22.06
C MET A 265 -15.85 9.20 23.00
N ARG A 266 -17.09 9.24 22.52
CA ARG A 266 -18.28 9.62 23.29
C ARG A 266 -18.71 8.49 24.25
N PRO A 267 -19.54 8.79 25.26
CA PRO A 267 -20.16 7.77 26.10
C PRO A 267 -20.71 6.58 25.29
N GLY A 268 -20.38 5.36 25.71
CA GLY A 268 -20.75 4.11 25.05
C GLY A 268 -19.80 3.66 23.93
N GLN A 269 -18.92 4.53 23.43
CA GLN A 269 -17.98 4.17 22.37
C GLN A 269 -16.74 3.47 22.92
N SER A 270 -16.07 2.73 22.03
CA SER A 270 -14.88 1.96 22.40
C SER A 270 -13.81 1.94 21.31
N ARG A 271 -12.62 1.51 21.73
CA ARG A 271 -11.54 1.02 20.88
C ARG A 271 -11.19 -0.40 21.30
N VAL A 272 -10.86 -1.27 20.36
CA VAL A 272 -10.61 -2.70 20.53
C VAL A 272 -9.25 -3.04 19.94
N SER A 273 -8.43 -3.80 20.68
CA SER A 273 -7.14 -4.33 20.19
C SER A 273 -7.33 -5.18 18.93
N ARG A 274 -6.27 -5.38 18.14
CA ARG A 274 -6.34 -6.10 16.86
C ARG A 274 -6.70 -7.58 17.06
N ASN A 275 -6.23 -8.18 18.15
CA ASN A 275 -6.58 -9.54 18.55
C ASN A 275 -8.00 -9.67 19.15
N GLY A 276 -8.72 -8.55 19.34
CA GLY A 276 -10.07 -8.54 19.88
C GLY A 276 -10.18 -8.84 21.38
N GLN A 277 -9.07 -9.06 22.08
CA GLN A 277 -9.08 -9.45 23.48
C GLN A 277 -9.19 -8.28 24.45
N TYR A 278 -8.89 -7.06 24.00
CA TYR A 278 -8.89 -5.87 24.85
C TYR A 278 -9.78 -4.78 24.26
N ARG A 279 -10.57 -4.12 25.11
CA ARG A 279 -11.46 -3.03 24.74
C ARG A 279 -11.29 -1.86 25.70
N LEU A 280 -10.81 -0.73 25.20
CA LEU A 280 -10.87 0.55 25.88
C LEU A 280 -12.25 1.17 25.64
N GLN A 281 -13.04 1.38 26.68
CA GLN A 281 -14.43 1.80 26.59
C GLN A 281 -14.66 3.07 27.41
N GLN A 282 -15.19 4.11 26.75
CA GLN A 282 -15.73 5.27 27.45
C GLN A 282 -17.15 4.90 27.90
N GLN A 283 -17.32 4.61 29.19
CA GLN A 283 -18.59 4.18 29.76
C GLN A 283 -19.55 5.36 29.94
N THR A 284 -20.85 5.07 30.09
CA THR A 284 -21.90 6.10 30.22
C THR A 284 -21.89 6.80 31.56
N ASP A 285 -21.31 6.18 32.59
CA ASP A 285 -21.08 6.76 33.91
C ASP A 285 -19.91 7.77 33.94
N GLY A 286 -19.23 7.96 32.80
CA GLY A 286 -18.09 8.85 32.64
C GLY A 286 -16.73 8.16 32.70
N ASN A 287 -16.65 6.90 33.12
CA ASN A 287 -15.37 6.22 33.31
C ASN A 287 -14.79 5.70 32.00
N LEU A 288 -13.51 5.98 31.74
CA LEU A 288 -12.75 5.28 30.70
C LEU A 288 -12.11 4.01 31.29
N VAL A 289 -12.47 2.85 30.75
CA VAL A 289 -12.06 1.54 31.28
C VAL A 289 -11.44 0.69 30.19
N LEU A 290 -10.28 0.08 30.47
CA LEU A 290 -9.71 -0.98 29.64
C LEU A 290 -10.18 -2.33 30.18
N VAL A 291 -10.77 -3.13 29.31
CA VAL A 291 -11.40 -4.41 29.64
C VAL A 291 -10.75 -5.52 28.82
N HIS A 292 -10.35 -6.61 29.47
CA HIS A 292 -10.10 -7.88 28.80
C HIS A 292 -11.44 -8.59 28.57
N THR A 293 -11.75 -8.97 27.34
CA THR A 293 -13.10 -9.42 26.94
C THR A 293 -13.59 -10.65 27.68
N GLN A 294 -12.68 -11.49 28.19
CA GLN A 294 -13.02 -12.67 29.01
C GLN A 294 -12.77 -12.51 30.51
N ARG A 295 -11.95 -11.52 30.92
CA ARG A 295 -11.47 -11.39 32.32
C ARG A 295 -12.05 -10.17 33.04
N GLY A 296 -12.70 -9.28 32.31
CA GLY A 296 -13.28 -8.05 32.86
C GLY A 296 -12.26 -6.88 32.89
N PRO A 297 -12.54 -5.85 33.69
CA PRO A 297 -11.75 -4.61 33.71
C PRO A 297 -10.33 -4.85 34.25
N ILE A 298 -9.33 -4.33 33.55
CA ILE A 298 -7.90 -4.43 33.92
C ILE A 298 -7.26 -3.07 34.22
N TRP A 299 -7.88 -1.97 33.78
CA TRP A 299 -7.49 -0.60 34.12
C TRP A 299 -8.70 0.35 34.06
N SER A 300 -8.67 1.42 34.85
CA SER A 300 -9.71 2.44 34.94
C SER A 300 -9.06 3.82 35.10
N SER A 301 -9.63 4.82 34.43
CA SER A 301 -9.27 6.24 34.61
C SER A 301 -9.75 6.83 35.93
N ASN A 302 -10.62 6.12 36.65
CA ASN A 302 -11.25 6.54 37.92
C ASN A 302 -12.05 7.84 37.81
N THR A 303 -12.70 8.02 36.65
CA THR A 303 -13.52 9.20 36.35
C THR A 303 -15.02 8.93 36.42
N ALA A 304 -15.40 7.77 36.98
CA ALA A 304 -16.80 7.42 37.25
C ALA A 304 -17.52 8.54 37.99
N ARG A 305 -18.81 8.74 37.68
CA ARG A 305 -19.68 9.86 38.12
C ARG A 305 -19.53 11.15 37.31
N SER A 306 -18.60 11.21 36.35
CA SER A 306 -18.54 12.27 35.34
C SER A 306 -19.48 11.96 34.17
N THR A 307 -20.78 11.77 34.43
CA THR A 307 -21.74 11.31 33.42
C THR A 307 -21.72 12.23 32.19
N GLY A 308 -21.64 11.63 31.00
CA GLY A 308 -21.48 12.37 29.75
C GLY A 308 -20.03 12.72 29.37
N ALA A 309 -19.05 12.39 30.22
CA ALA A 309 -17.65 12.57 29.90
C ALA A 309 -17.23 11.77 28.66
N ARG A 310 -16.23 12.30 27.95
CA ARG A 310 -15.73 11.76 26.68
C ARG A 310 -14.21 11.69 26.69
N ALA A 311 -13.64 10.64 26.11
CA ALA A 311 -12.21 10.52 25.94
C ALA A 311 -11.77 11.18 24.64
N VAL A 312 -10.74 12.02 24.67
CA VAL A 312 -10.29 12.81 23.52
C VAL A 312 -8.78 12.76 23.42
N MET A 313 -8.29 12.44 22.24
CA MET A 313 -6.90 12.71 21.89
C MET A 313 -6.87 14.15 21.36
N GLN A 314 -6.48 15.10 22.20
CA GLN A 314 -6.53 16.53 21.88
C GLN A 314 -5.45 16.92 20.86
N HIS A 315 -5.62 18.07 20.19
CA HIS A 315 -4.69 18.53 19.15
C HIS A 315 -3.29 18.88 19.70
N ASP A 316 -3.22 19.30 20.96
CA ASP A 316 -1.98 19.57 21.70
C ASP A 316 -1.16 18.32 22.04
N GLY A 317 -1.73 17.12 21.82
CA GLY A 317 -1.09 15.85 22.12
C GLY A 317 -1.49 15.23 23.46
N ASN A 318 -2.41 15.84 24.22
CA ASN A 318 -2.88 15.25 25.47
C ASN A 318 -4.01 14.24 25.22
N PHE A 319 -3.96 13.09 25.88
CA PHE A 319 -5.10 12.17 25.93
C PHE A 319 -5.85 12.37 27.24
N VAL A 320 -7.08 12.85 27.14
CA VAL A 320 -7.88 13.22 28.32
C VAL A 320 -9.21 12.49 28.34
N VAL A 321 -9.77 12.33 29.55
CA VAL A 321 -11.22 12.21 29.72
C VAL A 321 -11.69 13.57 30.20
N GLN A 322 -12.62 14.18 29.48
CA GLN A 322 -13.17 15.49 29.81
C GLN A 322 -14.66 15.42 30.04
N ASP A 323 -15.14 16.13 31.06
CA ASP A 323 -16.55 16.23 31.41
C ASP A 323 -17.34 17.06 30.37
N PRO A 324 -18.67 17.17 30.52
CA PRO A 324 -19.50 17.98 29.60
C PRO A 324 -19.09 19.45 29.50
N ASP A 325 -18.48 20.02 30.54
CA ASP A 325 -18.00 21.41 30.59
C ASP A 325 -16.59 21.58 29.99
N ASN A 326 -16.03 20.52 29.40
CA ASN A 326 -14.68 20.44 28.82
C ASN A 326 -13.55 20.45 29.84
N LYS A 327 -13.84 20.24 31.13
CA LYS A 327 -12.80 20.11 32.14
C LYS A 327 -12.22 18.70 32.09
N ALA A 328 -10.91 18.59 31.99
CA ALA A 328 -10.22 17.31 32.06
C ALA A 328 -10.36 16.72 33.48
N VAL A 329 -10.97 15.54 33.58
CA VAL A 329 -11.11 14.75 34.81
C VAL A 329 -10.07 13.61 34.86
N PHE A 330 -9.43 13.32 33.72
CA PHE A 330 -8.21 12.52 33.60
C PHE A 330 -7.35 13.10 32.48
N ALA A 331 -6.02 13.02 32.60
CA ALA A 331 -5.08 13.40 31.55
C ALA A 331 -3.84 12.47 31.56
N SER A 332 -3.31 12.18 30.37
CA SER A 332 -2.05 11.44 30.21
C SER A 332 -0.82 12.29 30.50
N GLY A 333 -0.94 13.62 30.49
CA GLY A 333 0.18 14.54 30.69
C GLY A 333 1.15 14.56 29.51
N THR A 334 0.62 14.34 28.30
CA THR A 334 1.41 14.28 27.06
C THR A 334 1.23 15.52 26.18
N ASP A 335 0.64 16.59 26.71
CA ASP A 335 0.56 17.89 26.05
C ASP A 335 1.94 18.42 25.66
N GLY A 336 2.06 18.98 24.44
CA GLY A 336 3.31 19.57 23.95
C GLY A 336 4.43 18.58 23.62
N THR A 337 4.26 17.28 23.90
CA THR A 337 5.31 16.26 23.70
C THR A 337 5.44 15.75 22.26
N GLY A 338 4.55 16.16 21.36
CA GLY A 338 4.47 15.62 20.00
C GLY A 338 3.62 14.33 19.89
N ALA A 339 3.04 13.86 20.99
CA ALA A 339 2.07 12.76 21.01
C ALA A 339 0.98 12.93 19.94
N SER A 340 0.65 11.87 19.21
CA SER A 340 -0.20 11.89 18.01
C SER A 340 -1.39 10.93 18.06
N PHE A 341 -1.28 9.80 18.76
CA PHE A 341 -2.39 8.84 18.84
C PHE A 341 -2.33 7.98 20.10
N VAL A 342 -3.50 7.50 20.52
CA VAL A 342 -3.70 6.44 21.50
C VAL A 342 -3.85 5.12 20.76
N LEU A 343 -3.28 4.03 21.28
CA LEU A 343 -3.42 2.68 20.73
C LEU A 343 -3.76 1.68 21.85
N VAL A 344 -4.82 0.89 21.64
CA VAL A 344 -5.12 -0.34 22.40
C VAL A 344 -4.33 -1.49 21.78
N GLN A 345 -3.39 -2.03 22.52
CA GLN A 345 -2.44 -3.04 22.06
C GLN A 345 -2.91 -4.46 22.37
N ASP A 346 -2.37 -5.43 21.62
CA ASP A 346 -2.72 -6.86 21.75
C ASP A 346 -2.14 -7.50 23.01
N ASP A 347 -1.21 -6.82 23.68
CA ASP A 347 -0.61 -7.24 24.95
C ASP A 347 -1.42 -6.77 26.17
N GLY A 348 -2.52 -6.06 25.97
CA GLY A 348 -3.36 -5.53 27.03
C GLY A 348 -2.95 -4.17 27.57
N ASN A 349 -2.09 -3.44 26.85
CA ASN A 349 -1.73 -2.07 27.19
C ASN A 349 -2.51 -1.04 26.36
N VAL A 350 -2.73 0.15 26.91
CA VAL A 350 -3.13 1.33 26.13
C VAL A 350 -2.01 2.34 26.21
N VAL A 351 -1.54 2.80 25.05
CA VAL A 351 -0.33 3.61 24.94
C VAL A 351 -0.59 4.85 24.10
N VAL A 352 -0.05 5.99 24.52
CA VAL A 352 0.03 7.22 23.73
C VAL A 352 1.39 7.26 23.04
N TYR A 353 1.38 7.43 21.73
CA TYR A 353 2.56 7.44 20.86
C TYR A 353 2.69 8.77 20.12
N ASP A 354 3.92 9.18 19.80
CA ASP A 354 4.19 10.18 18.77
C ASP A 354 4.19 9.59 17.34
N THR A 355 4.43 10.42 16.33
CA THR A 355 4.50 10.00 14.92
C THR A 355 5.70 9.09 14.59
N ALA A 356 6.69 9.03 15.47
CA ALA A 356 7.85 8.15 15.36
C ALA A 356 7.66 6.81 16.10
N ASN A 357 6.45 6.54 16.62
CA ASN A 357 6.11 5.39 17.45
C ASN A 357 6.88 5.32 18.77
N LYS A 358 7.37 6.45 19.30
CA LYS A 358 7.91 6.51 20.66
C LYS A 358 6.75 6.54 21.65
N ALA A 359 6.76 5.62 22.61
CA ALA A 359 5.77 5.60 23.69
C ALA A 359 6.01 6.77 24.65
N LEU A 360 4.95 7.53 24.93
CA LEU A 360 4.99 8.72 25.79
C LEU A 360 4.21 8.54 27.09
N TRP A 361 3.16 7.72 27.06
CA TRP A 361 2.38 7.33 28.24
C TRP A 361 1.79 5.93 28.04
N SER A 362 1.55 5.18 29.12
CA SER A 362 0.82 3.92 29.06
C SER A 362 0.02 3.59 30.32
N THR A 363 -0.98 2.71 30.19
CA THR A 363 -1.75 2.15 31.32
C THR A 363 -0.93 1.17 32.18
N ARG A 364 0.23 0.71 31.70
CA ARG A 364 1.13 -0.26 32.35
C ARG A 364 0.41 -1.58 32.70
N THR A 365 -0.34 -2.10 31.74
CA THR A 365 -1.16 -3.30 31.91
C THR A 365 -0.77 -4.47 31.01
N THR A 366 0.40 -4.39 30.36
CA THR A 366 0.96 -5.48 29.56
C THR A 366 0.90 -6.81 30.31
N GLY A 367 0.29 -7.82 29.69
CA GLY A 367 0.15 -9.18 30.20
C GLY A 367 -0.96 -9.42 31.24
N LYS A 368 -1.75 -8.39 31.60
CA LYS A 368 -2.84 -8.53 32.58
C LYS A 368 -4.10 -9.17 32.03
#